data_AF-A0A4V5PL87-F1
#
_entry.id   AF-A0A4V5PL87-F1
#
_cell.length_a   1.000
_cell.length_b   1.000
_cell.length_c   1.000
_cell.angle_alpha   90.00
_cell.angle_beta   90.00
_cell.angle_gamma   90.00
#
_symmetry.space_group_name_H-M   'P 1'
#
loop_
_entity.id
_entity.type
_entity.pdbx_description
1 polymer ?
#
loop_
_entity_poly.entity_id
_entity_poly.type
_entity_poly.pdbx_seq_one_letter_code
_entity_poly.pdbx_strand_id
1 'polypeptide(L)'
;MGRTIRGQKGFSYTHVEGEQPVNLLSLAAVSGAGMSLVVPEMVGRAGGDDTPVSWSCLALGRALVERGKASRQGELAALLRKLDGDWIRVDDPHHVPLEFVQDAMAENVVAIVERIDAESERPLRELTLAGKSGHHLPRADWPKMLAFVNDALPPPKRLDMGMLRGAAGQGPDALALQGASLRGHGDGLPFLGLLVLCHAVEHDLEGLLVHEDEPEVHADGFWDLALAWHDWLGDPAGGMEPSVLFARALVAHFARRKIEARRLLLACADAGERRATRYLALLR
;
A
#
# COMPACT_ATOMS: atom_id res chain seq x y z
N MET A 1 -13.11 5.19 13.20
CA MET A 1 -11.77 5.76 12.99
C MET A 1 -11.73 6.27 11.57
N GLY A 2 -11.24 7.50 11.35
CA GLY A 2 -11.15 8.11 10.01
C GLY A 2 -9.92 7.61 9.26
N ARG A 3 -9.97 7.66 7.91
CA ARG A 3 -8.81 7.35 7.05
C ARG A 3 -7.64 8.28 7.44
N THR A 4 -6.43 7.74 7.45
CA THR A 4 -5.21 8.52 7.75
C THR A 4 -4.30 8.53 6.55
N ILE A 5 -3.76 9.70 6.22
CA ILE A 5 -2.74 9.92 5.21
C ILE A 5 -1.42 10.15 5.92
N ARG A 6 -0.38 9.44 5.51
CA ARG A 6 0.99 9.60 6.00
C ARG A 6 1.94 9.93 4.88
N GLY A 7 3.12 10.42 5.24
CA GLY A 7 4.15 10.66 4.24
C GLY A 7 5.51 10.97 4.85
N GLN A 8 6.39 11.46 3.99
CA GLN A 8 7.76 11.77 4.35
C GLN A 8 7.83 12.88 5.41
N LYS A 9 8.93 12.86 6.20
CA LYS A 9 9.19 13.85 7.26
C LYS A 9 8.06 13.98 8.29
N GLY A 10 7.35 12.88 8.56
CA GLY A 10 6.31 12.86 9.58
C GLY A 10 5.01 13.52 9.16
N PHE A 11 4.78 13.73 7.86
CA PHE A 11 3.46 14.14 7.37
C PHE A 11 2.41 13.16 7.89
N SER A 12 1.37 13.69 8.52
CA SER A 12 0.24 12.90 9.00
C SER A 12 -1.01 13.76 9.00
N TYR A 13 -2.08 13.25 8.40
CA TYR A 13 -3.40 13.85 8.45
C TYR A 13 -4.45 12.76 8.61
N THR A 14 -5.24 12.85 9.67
CA THR A 14 -6.37 11.95 9.91
C THR A 14 -7.65 12.70 9.59
N HIS A 15 -8.46 12.13 8.69
CA HIS A 15 -9.77 12.68 8.35
C HIS A 15 -10.64 12.82 9.61
N VAL A 16 -11.28 13.97 9.77
CA VAL A 16 -12.19 14.21 10.89
C VAL A 16 -13.50 13.48 10.64
N GLU A 17 -14.11 12.94 11.70
CA GLU A 17 -15.41 12.29 11.61
C GLU A 17 -16.47 13.25 11.02
N GLY A 18 -17.15 12.80 9.95
CA GLY A 18 -18.11 13.62 9.20
C GLY A 18 -17.52 14.35 7.97
N GLU A 19 -16.19 14.38 7.80
CA GLU A 19 -15.58 14.78 6.53
C GLU A 19 -15.76 13.66 5.49
N GLN A 20 -16.01 14.02 4.23
CA GLN A 20 -15.96 13.03 3.15
C GLN A 20 -14.51 12.53 3.01
N PRO A 21 -14.27 11.22 2.98
CA PRO A 21 -12.94 10.69 2.72
C PRO A 21 -12.49 11.12 1.33
N VAL A 22 -11.31 11.73 1.26
CA VAL A 22 -10.76 12.25 0.01
C VAL A 22 -9.87 11.18 -0.61
N ASN A 23 -10.08 10.86 -1.88
CA ASN A 23 -9.25 9.89 -2.59
C ASN A 23 -7.99 10.58 -3.14
N LEU A 24 -6.81 10.23 -2.60
CA LEU A 24 -5.52 10.78 -3.05
C LEU A 24 -5.25 10.57 -4.54
N LEU A 25 -5.79 9.52 -5.16
CA LEU A 25 -5.63 9.24 -6.59
C LEU A 25 -6.25 10.33 -7.47
N SER A 26 -7.25 11.06 -6.98
CA SER A 26 -7.91 12.12 -7.74
C SER A 26 -7.16 13.45 -7.66
N LEU A 27 -6.27 13.64 -6.68
CA LEU A 27 -5.64 14.94 -6.43
C LEU A 27 -4.82 15.43 -7.62
N ALA A 28 -3.99 14.57 -8.22
CA ALA A 28 -3.20 14.99 -9.39
C ALA A 28 -4.07 15.27 -10.62
N ALA A 29 -5.11 14.46 -10.85
CA ALA A 29 -6.03 14.61 -11.97
C ALA A 29 -6.82 15.94 -11.90
N VAL A 30 -7.26 16.32 -10.70
CA VAL A 30 -8.06 17.54 -10.48
C VAL A 30 -7.19 18.79 -10.40
N SER A 31 -6.04 18.73 -9.71
CA SER A 31 -5.16 19.89 -9.53
C SER A 31 -4.22 20.17 -10.70
N GLY A 32 -3.96 19.16 -11.55
CA GLY A 32 -2.91 19.22 -12.58
C GLY A 32 -1.48 19.31 -12.01
N ALA A 33 -1.31 19.07 -10.71
CA ALA A 33 -0.05 19.14 -10.00
C ALA A 33 0.34 17.77 -9.45
N GLY A 34 1.61 17.39 -9.59
CA GLY A 34 2.11 16.10 -9.11
C GLY A 34 1.61 14.92 -9.92
N MET A 35 1.68 13.74 -9.30
CA MET A 35 1.23 12.48 -9.90
C MET A 35 0.55 11.60 -8.87
N SER A 36 -0.44 10.84 -9.33
CA SER A 36 -1.10 9.82 -8.53
C SER A 36 -0.27 8.54 -8.54
N LEU A 37 -0.27 7.83 -7.42
CA LEU A 37 0.46 6.59 -7.28
C LEU A 37 -0.28 5.62 -6.38
N VAL A 38 0.12 4.36 -6.46
CA VAL A 38 -0.31 3.30 -5.54
C VAL A 38 0.92 2.62 -4.94
N VAL A 39 0.86 2.41 -3.63
CA VAL A 39 1.84 1.63 -2.88
C VAL A 39 1.29 0.21 -2.72
N PRO A 40 1.78 -0.78 -3.48
CA PRO A 40 1.31 -2.15 -3.36
C PRO A 40 1.91 -2.82 -2.12
N GLU A 41 1.04 -3.39 -1.29
CA GLU A 41 1.42 -4.05 -0.04
C GLU A 41 0.69 -5.37 0.17
N MET A 42 1.35 -6.29 0.85
CA MET A 42 0.70 -7.42 1.51
C MET A 42 0.22 -6.92 2.88
N VAL A 43 -1.09 -6.91 3.11
CA VAL A 43 -1.70 -6.44 4.35
C VAL A 43 -2.25 -7.64 5.13
N GLY A 44 -1.68 -7.89 6.29
CA GLY A 44 -1.99 -9.03 7.15
C GLY A 44 -2.73 -8.62 8.43
N ARG A 45 -3.53 -9.56 8.96
CA ARG A 45 -4.13 -9.47 10.29
C ARG A 45 -3.79 -10.70 11.10
N ALA A 46 -3.19 -10.51 12.27
CA ALA A 46 -2.82 -11.59 13.17
C ALA A 46 -4.04 -12.12 13.96
N GLY A 47 -3.94 -13.35 14.47
CA GLY A 47 -4.96 -13.86 15.39
C GLY A 47 -4.99 -13.06 16.70
N GLY A 48 -6.15 -12.45 17.00
CA GLY A 48 -6.41 -11.76 18.26
C GLY A 48 -5.80 -10.35 18.36
N ASP A 49 -5.45 -9.73 17.23
CA ASP A 49 -5.05 -8.34 17.13
C ASP A 49 -5.74 -7.71 15.90
N ASP A 50 -6.35 -6.55 16.07
CA ASP A 50 -7.04 -5.83 15.00
C ASP A 50 -6.10 -4.84 14.27
N THR A 51 -4.87 -4.68 14.75
CA THR A 51 -3.87 -3.82 14.11
C THR A 51 -3.33 -4.51 12.85
N PRO A 52 -3.50 -3.92 11.66
CA PRO A 52 -2.95 -4.49 10.44
C PRO A 52 -1.42 -4.37 10.45
N VAL A 53 -0.76 -5.42 9.97
CA VAL A 53 0.67 -5.43 9.62
C VAL A 53 0.80 -5.40 8.11
N SER A 54 1.82 -4.73 7.60
CA SER A 54 1.97 -4.55 6.15
C SER A 54 3.40 -4.72 5.69
N TRP A 55 3.55 -5.21 4.47
CA TRP A 55 4.83 -5.40 3.79
C TRP A 55 4.74 -4.84 2.37
N SER A 56 5.64 -3.93 2.00
CA SER A 56 5.75 -3.48 0.61
C SER A 56 6.07 -4.66 -0.31
N CYS A 57 5.21 -4.89 -1.32
CA CYS A 57 5.40 -5.92 -2.33
C CYS A 57 6.72 -5.70 -3.10
N LEU A 58 7.06 -4.45 -3.39
CA LEU A 58 8.24 -4.10 -4.18
C LEU A 58 9.53 -4.22 -3.36
N ALA A 59 9.49 -3.87 -2.07
CA ALA A 59 10.61 -4.08 -1.15
C ALA A 59 10.85 -5.57 -0.88
N LEU A 60 9.78 -6.36 -0.72
CA LEU A 60 9.87 -7.83 -0.68
C LEU A 60 10.53 -8.35 -1.96
N GLY A 61 10.06 -7.89 -3.12
CA GLY A 61 10.58 -8.25 -4.42
C GLY A 61 12.08 -7.99 -4.60
N ARG A 62 12.53 -6.76 -4.30
CA ARG A 62 13.96 -6.39 -4.43
C ARG A 62 14.85 -7.29 -3.59
N ALA A 63 14.48 -7.52 -2.34
CA ALA A 63 15.24 -8.38 -1.46
C ALA A 63 15.29 -9.86 -1.94
N LEU A 64 14.24 -10.35 -2.62
CA LEU A 64 14.28 -11.68 -3.23
C LEU A 64 15.27 -11.74 -4.40
N VAL A 65 15.29 -10.72 -5.27
CA VAL A 65 16.23 -10.61 -6.38
C VAL A 65 17.68 -10.47 -5.89
N GLU A 66 17.92 -9.62 -4.89
CA GLU A 66 19.24 -9.42 -4.29
C GLU A 66 19.81 -10.70 -3.67
N ARG A 67 18.95 -11.50 -3.02
CA ARG A 67 19.33 -12.79 -2.41
C ARG A 67 19.39 -13.95 -3.40
N GLY A 68 19.12 -13.72 -4.69
CA GLY A 68 19.09 -14.77 -5.72
C GLY A 68 17.94 -15.77 -5.54
N LYS A 69 16.90 -15.42 -4.77
CA LYS A 69 15.69 -16.23 -4.57
C LYS A 69 14.63 -16.03 -5.65
N ALA A 70 14.76 -14.99 -6.46
CA ALA A 70 13.92 -14.73 -7.63
C ALA A 70 14.78 -14.63 -8.90
N SER A 71 14.20 -15.05 -10.03
CA SER A 71 14.87 -14.95 -11.33
C SER A 71 15.13 -13.49 -11.68
N ARG A 72 16.36 -13.19 -12.14
CA ARG A 72 16.72 -11.87 -12.70
C ARG A 72 16.09 -11.60 -14.08
N GLN A 73 15.41 -12.60 -14.65
CA GLN A 73 14.73 -12.52 -15.94
C GLN A 73 13.21 -12.70 -15.82
N GLY A 74 12.68 -12.99 -14.62
CA GLY A 74 11.24 -13.19 -14.38
C GLY A 74 10.45 -11.88 -14.28
N GLU A 75 9.14 -12.00 -14.06
CA GLU A 75 8.19 -10.89 -14.02
C GLU A 75 8.55 -9.89 -12.93
N LEU A 76 8.99 -10.39 -11.77
CA LEU A 76 9.46 -9.55 -10.67
C LEU A 76 10.65 -8.66 -11.05
N ALA A 77 11.65 -9.19 -11.76
CA ALA A 77 12.79 -8.39 -12.19
C ALA A 77 12.41 -7.40 -13.30
N ALA A 78 11.48 -7.78 -14.19
CA ALA A 78 10.94 -6.88 -15.20
C ALA A 78 10.17 -5.72 -14.59
N LEU A 79 9.35 -5.98 -13.57
CA LEU A 79 8.62 -4.99 -12.79
C LEU A 79 9.59 -4.02 -12.11
N LEU A 80 10.55 -4.54 -11.36
CA LEU A 80 11.47 -3.73 -10.55
C LEU A 80 12.38 -2.82 -11.39
N ARG A 81 12.71 -3.19 -12.63
CA ARG A 81 13.51 -2.33 -13.54
C ARG A 81 12.77 -1.08 -14.02
N LYS A 82 11.43 -1.07 -13.94
CA LYS A 82 10.60 0.03 -14.43
C LYS A 82 10.21 1.03 -13.33
N LEU A 83 10.58 0.77 -12.08
CA LEU A 83 10.11 1.52 -10.93
C LEU A 83 11.28 2.19 -10.19
N ASP A 84 11.11 3.48 -9.90
CA ASP A 84 12.08 4.30 -9.17
C ASP A 84 11.81 4.32 -7.65
N GLY A 85 10.94 3.45 -7.15
CA GLY A 85 10.53 3.41 -5.74
C GLY A 85 9.69 2.21 -5.33
N ASP A 86 9.02 2.35 -4.20
CA ASP A 86 8.05 1.38 -3.64
C ASP A 86 6.60 1.67 -4.08
N TRP A 87 6.42 2.26 -5.24
CA TRP A 87 5.13 2.71 -5.74
C TRP A 87 5.01 2.55 -7.24
N ILE A 88 3.77 2.58 -7.71
CA ILE A 88 3.36 2.48 -9.11
C ILE A 88 2.66 3.77 -9.47
N ARG A 89 3.08 4.40 -10.56
CA ARG A 89 2.37 5.57 -11.10
C ARG A 89 1.00 5.15 -11.62
N VAL A 90 -0.02 5.94 -11.30
CA VAL A 90 -1.40 5.75 -11.78
C VAL A 90 -1.75 6.93 -12.67
N ASP A 91 -1.94 6.66 -13.96
CA ASP A 91 -2.35 7.68 -14.93
C ASP A 91 -3.89 7.84 -15.00
N ASP A 92 -4.65 6.81 -14.64
CA ASP A 92 -6.11 6.84 -14.53
C ASP A 92 -6.54 6.34 -13.14
N PRO A 93 -7.11 7.21 -12.28
CA PRO A 93 -7.53 6.84 -10.93
C PRO A 93 -8.65 5.80 -10.90
N HIS A 94 -9.36 5.58 -12.00
CA HIS A 94 -10.41 4.57 -12.12
C HIS A 94 -9.88 3.20 -12.59
N HIS A 95 -8.63 3.14 -13.06
CA HIS A 95 -8.00 1.92 -13.55
C HIS A 95 -6.61 1.75 -12.91
N VAL A 96 -6.60 1.24 -11.67
CA VAL A 96 -5.36 0.98 -10.94
C VAL A 96 -4.74 -0.36 -11.37
N PRO A 97 -3.52 -0.38 -11.94
CA PRO A 97 -2.98 -1.59 -12.53
C PRO A 97 -2.20 -2.41 -11.48
N LEU A 98 -2.89 -3.29 -10.75
CA LEU A 98 -2.26 -4.24 -9.84
C LEU A 98 -1.93 -5.60 -10.48
N GLU A 99 -2.38 -5.87 -11.70
CA GLU A 99 -2.23 -7.16 -12.40
C GLU A 99 -0.77 -7.63 -12.47
N PHE A 100 0.14 -6.79 -12.96
CA PHE A 100 1.57 -7.14 -13.03
C PHE A 100 2.22 -7.35 -11.65
N VAL A 101 1.69 -6.73 -10.60
CA VAL A 101 2.16 -6.98 -9.23
C VAL A 101 1.67 -8.35 -8.79
N GLN A 102 0.41 -8.68 -9.05
CA GLN A 102 -0.16 -9.97 -8.73
C GLN A 102 0.62 -11.10 -9.41
N ASP A 103 0.94 -10.98 -10.70
CA ASP A 103 1.73 -11.98 -11.43
C ASP A 103 3.14 -12.13 -10.83
N ALA A 104 3.84 -11.00 -10.62
CA ALA A 104 5.18 -11.02 -10.05
C ALA A 104 5.22 -11.60 -8.63
N MET A 105 4.21 -11.32 -7.80
CA MET A 105 4.09 -11.88 -6.45
C MET A 105 3.65 -13.34 -6.49
N ALA A 106 2.77 -13.74 -7.41
CA ALA A 106 2.32 -15.12 -7.56
C ALA A 106 3.47 -16.04 -7.99
N GLU A 107 4.29 -15.61 -8.96
CA GLU A 107 5.51 -16.32 -9.40
C GLU A 107 6.43 -16.64 -8.21
N ASN A 108 6.52 -15.73 -7.25
CA ASN A 108 7.45 -15.79 -6.14
C ASN A 108 6.77 -16.13 -4.78
N VAL A 109 5.55 -16.66 -4.82
CA VAL A 109 4.68 -16.79 -3.63
C VAL A 109 5.31 -17.61 -2.52
N VAL A 110 6.06 -18.67 -2.85
CA VAL A 110 6.75 -19.52 -1.85
C VAL A 110 7.71 -18.68 -0.99
N ALA A 111 8.58 -17.90 -1.63
CA ALA A 111 9.56 -17.10 -0.93
C ALA A 111 8.94 -15.89 -0.20
N ILE A 112 7.84 -15.35 -0.73
CA ILE A 112 7.08 -14.26 -0.09
C ILE A 112 6.41 -14.77 1.20
N VAL A 113 5.71 -15.90 1.11
CA VAL A 113 5.02 -16.50 2.26
C VAL A 113 6.02 -16.91 3.33
N GLU A 114 7.14 -17.53 2.97
CA GLU A 114 8.21 -17.85 3.91
C GLU A 114 8.70 -16.62 4.68
N ARG A 115 8.88 -15.51 3.98
CA ARG A 115 9.39 -14.27 4.57
C ARG A 115 8.36 -13.62 5.48
N ILE A 116 7.13 -13.46 5.00
CA ILE A 116 6.04 -12.88 5.80
C ILE A 116 5.80 -13.73 7.05
N ASP A 117 5.81 -15.06 6.92
CA ASP A 117 5.68 -15.97 8.04
C ASP A 117 6.79 -15.80 9.08
N ALA A 118 8.04 -15.64 8.64
CA ALA A 118 9.19 -15.45 9.50
C ALA A 118 9.22 -14.08 10.21
N GLU A 119 8.72 -13.03 9.54
CA GLU A 119 8.62 -11.68 10.11
C GLU A 119 7.36 -11.51 10.99
N SER A 120 6.36 -12.37 10.82
CA SER A 120 5.13 -12.33 11.60
C SER A 120 5.31 -13.01 12.97
N GLU A 121 5.20 -12.21 14.04
CA GLU A 121 5.25 -12.69 15.43
C GLU A 121 4.16 -13.74 15.73
N ARG A 122 2.98 -13.56 15.12
CA ARG A 122 1.80 -14.42 15.29
C ARG A 122 1.33 -14.95 13.95
N PRO A 123 0.65 -16.12 13.90
CA PRO A 123 0.11 -16.63 12.67
C PRO A 123 -1.00 -15.69 12.14
N LEU A 124 -0.95 -15.42 10.85
CA LEU A 124 -1.90 -14.52 10.18
C LEU A 124 -3.23 -15.23 9.92
N ARG A 125 -4.33 -14.58 10.28
CA ARG A 125 -5.69 -15.02 9.93
C ARG A 125 -6.04 -14.64 8.50
N GLU A 126 -5.55 -13.49 8.08
CA GLU A 126 -5.83 -12.89 6.78
C GLU A 126 -4.57 -12.24 6.26
N LEU A 127 -4.39 -12.31 4.95
CA LEU A 127 -3.32 -11.64 4.23
C LEU A 127 -3.89 -11.31 2.85
N THR A 128 -3.82 -10.05 2.44
CA THR A 128 -4.40 -9.58 1.18
C THR A 128 -3.38 -8.74 0.45
N LEU A 129 -3.23 -8.95 -0.86
CA LEU A 129 -2.50 -8.01 -1.70
C LEU A 129 -3.42 -6.81 -1.95
N ALA A 130 -2.96 -5.61 -1.60
CA ALA A 130 -3.76 -4.41 -1.72
C ALA A 130 -2.90 -3.21 -2.16
N GLY A 131 -3.54 -2.18 -2.70
CA GLY A 131 -2.92 -0.94 -3.12
C GLY A 131 -3.40 0.21 -2.24
N LYS A 132 -2.46 0.90 -1.58
CA LYS A 132 -2.72 2.15 -0.87
C LYS A 132 -2.59 3.31 -1.83
N SER A 133 -3.62 4.15 -1.91
CA SER A 133 -3.59 5.37 -2.70
C SER A 133 -2.52 6.32 -2.20
N GLY A 134 -1.87 7.04 -3.11
CA GLY A 134 -0.93 8.07 -2.76
C GLY A 134 -0.76 9.13 -3.83
N HIS A 135 0.02 10.13 -3.47
CA HIS A 135 0.31 11.30 -4.27
C HIS A 135 1.77 11.69 -4.10
N HIS A 136 2.42 12.04 -5.20
CA HIS A 136 3.75 12.63 -5.18
C HIS A 136 3.70 14.04 -5.76
N LEU A 137 4.07 15.03 -4.94
CA LEU A 137 4.14 16.44 -5.31
C LEU A 137 5.61 16.87 -5.49
N PRO A 138 6.14 16.94 -6.71
CA PRO A 138 7.48 17.47 -6.97
C PRO A 138 7.51 18.99 -6.81
N ARG A 139 8.68 19.55 -6.45
CA ARG A 139 8.87 21.00 -6.27
C ARG A 139 8.48 21.82 -7.50
N ALA A 140 8.73 21.28 -8.69
CA ALA A 140 8.37 21.92 -9.96
C ALA A 140 6.86 22.19 -10.09
N ASP A 141 6.01 21.42 -9.40
CA ASP A 141 4.55 21.55 -9.46
C ASP A 141 3.96 22.35 -8.28
N TRP A 142 4.78 22.85 -7.35
CA TRP A 142 4.30 23.71 -6.26
C TRP A 142 3.47 24.91 -6.73
N PRO A 143 3.87 25.65 -7.80
CA PRO A 143 3.06 26.75 -8.29
C PRO A 143 1.69 26.32 -8.82
N LYS A 144 1.60 25.13 -9.43
CA LYS A 144 0.33 24.57 -9.93
C LYS A 144 -0.59 24.18 -8.78
N MET A 145 -0.03 23.50 -7.76
CA MET A 145 -0.79 23.15 -6.56
C MET A 145 -1.29 24.41 -5.84
N LEU A 146 -0.46 25.45 -5.74
CA LEU A 146 -0.88 26.73 -5.16
C LEU A 146 -2.01 27.40 -5.97
N ALA A 147 -1.93 27.38 -7.31
CA ALA A 147 -2.98 27.91 -8.16
C ALA A 147 -4.31 27.18 -7.91
N PHE A 148 -4.27 25.84 -7.90
CA PHE A 148 -5.43 25.00 -7.58
C PHE A 148 -6.06 25.35 -6.22
N VAL A 149 -5.24 25.50 -5.17
CA VAL A 149 -5.73 25.93 -3.84
C VAL A 149 -6.35 27.33 -3.89
N ASN A 150 -5.71 28.27 -4.59
CA ASN A 150 -6.18 29.66 -4.69
C ASN A 150 -7.49 29.81 -5.47
N ASP A 151 -7.75 28.91 -6.41
CA ASP A 151 -9.02 28.88 -7.16
C ASP A 151 -10.21 28.52 -6.26
N ALA A 152 -9.97 27.72 -5.21
CA ALA A 152 -10.96 27.40 -4.18
C ALA A 152 -11.01 28.43 -3.03
N LEU A 153 -10.03 29.34 -2.91
CA LEU A 153 -10.03 30.36 -1.87
C LEU A 153 -10.77 31.64 -2.30
N PRO A 154 -11.54 32.27 -1.37
CA PRO A 154 -12.02 33.63 -1.57
C PRO A 154 -10.84 34.59 -1.85
N PRO A 155 -10.99 35.61 -2.72
CA PRO A 155 -9.88 36.48 -3.11
C PRO A 155 -9.06 37.07 -1.95
N PRO A 156 -9.65 37.52 -0.81
CA PRO A 156 -8.89 38.06 0.32
C PRO A 156 -8.04 37.04 1.07
N LYS A 157 -8.25 35.74 0.85
CA LYS A 157 -7.56 34.65 1.54
C LYS A 157 -6.52 33.94 0.67
N ARG A 158 -6.42 34.31 -0.61
CA ARG A 158 -5.45 33.74 -1.55
C ARG A 158 -4.02 33.97 -1.08
N LEU A 159 -3.16 33.01 -1.39
CA LEU A 159 -1.78 32.94 -0.95
C LEU A 159 -0.83 33.10 -2.13
N ASP A 160 0.32 33.71 -1.90
CA ASP A 160 1.49 33.53 -2.76
C ASP A 160 2.51 32.57 -2.10
N MET A 161 3.54 32.17 -2.85
CA MET A 161 4.58 31.29 -2.32
C MET A 161 5.37 31.90 -1.16
N GLY A 162 5.49 33.24 -1.10
CA GLY A 162 6.14 33.95 0.00
C GLY A 162 5.32 33.86 1.29
N MET A 163 4.00 34.03 1.20
CA MET A 163 3.07 33.85 2.32
C MET A 163 3.10 32.41 2.85
N LEU A 164 3.10 31.41 1.95
CA LEU A 164 3.23 30.00 2.35
C LEU A 164 4.53 29.73 3.11
N ARG A 165 5.67 30.19 2.59
CA ARG A 165 6.97 30.04 3.27
C ARG A 165 7.00 30.73 4.63
N GLY A 166 6.42 31.93 4.71
CA GLY A 166 6.31 32.67 5.96
C GLY A 166 5.45 31.94 7.01
N ALA A 167 4.36 31.31 6.57
CA ALA A 167 3.43 30.58 7.43
C ALA A 167 3.96 29.21 7.86
N ALA A 168 4.71 28.52 7.01
CA ALA A 168 5.26 27.18 7.28
C ALA A 168 6.11 27.11 8.56
N GLY A 169 6.83 28.18 8.90
CA GLY A 169 7.62 28.27 10.15
C GLY A 169 6.84 28.69 11.40
N GLN A 170 5.54 28.96 11.29
CA GLN A 170 4.70 29.54 12.35
C GLN A 170 3.69 28.55 12.95
N GLY A 171 3.69 27.31 12.47
CA GLY A 171 2.79 26.26 12.94
C GLY A 171 1.40 26.28 12.30
N PRO A 172 0.51 25.34 12.70
CA PRO A 172 -0.75 25.05 12.01
C PRO A 172 -1.76 26.20 12.01
N ASP A 173 -1.67 27.12 12.97
CA ASP A 173 -2.60 28.24 13.11
C ASP A 173 -2.39 29.34 12.06
N ALA A 174 -1.19 29.42 11.47
CA ALA A 174 -0.82 30.47 10.51
C ALA A 174 -1.70 30.49 9.25
N LEU A 175 -2.32 29.36 8.90
CA LEU A 175 -3.22 29.20 7.75
C LEU A 175 -4.62 28.72 8.13
N ALA A 176 -5.01 28.88 9.41
CA ALA A 176 -6.30 28.38 9.90
C ALA A 176 -7.50 28.95 9.11
N LEU A 177 -7.45 30.22 8.69
CA LEU A 177 -8.53 30.86 7.94
C LEU A 177 -8.69 30.31 6.52
N GLN A 178 -7.58 29.97 5.87
CA GLN A 178 -7.54 29.31 4.57
C GLN A 178 -8.04 27.87 4.72
N GLY A 179 -7.51 27.13 5.69
CA GLY A 179 -7.92 25.76 6.01
C GLY A 179 -9.43 25.65 6.26
N ALA A 180 -10.01 26.54 7.07
CA ALA A 180 -11.45 26.57 7.34
C ALA A 180 -12.29 26.86 6.09
N SER A 181 -11.78 27.68 5.17
CA SER A 181 -12.50 27.98 3.91
C SER A 181 -12.50 26.78 2.98
N LEU A 182 -11.37 26.07 2.91
CA LEU A 182 -11.20 24.92 2.03
C LEU A 182 -11.92 23.68 2.54
N ARG A 183 -12.03 23.50 3.86
CA ARG A 183 -12.87 22.43 4.44
C ARG A 183 -14.37 22.60 4.13
N GLY A 184 -14.80 23.82 3.80
CA GLY A 184 -16.16 24.09 3.35
C GLY A 184 -16.44 23.70 1.89
N HIS A 185 -15.42 23.33 1.11
CA HIS A 185 -15.58 22.82 -0.25
C HIS A 185 -15.90 21.32 -0.25
N GLY A 186 -16.88 20.93 -1.09
CA GLY A 186 -17.52 19.61 -1.02
C GLY A 186 -16.64 18.40 -1.30
N ASP A 187 -15.48 18.55 -1.95
CA ASP A 187 -14.58 17.45 -2.30
C ASP A 187 -13.33 17.35 -1.41
N GLY A 188 -13.06 18.34 -0.54
CA GLY A 188 -11.90 18.37 0.36
C GLY A 188 -10.51 18.38 -0.30
N LEU A 189 -10.43 18.24 -1.63
CA LEU A 189 -9.17 18.12 -2.39
C LEU A 189 -8.32 19.39 -2.30
N PRO A 190 -8.87 20.62 -2.43
CA PRO A 190 -8.09 21.84 -2.23
C PRO A 190 -7.51 21.96 -0.81
N PHE A 191 -8.23 21.50 0.20
CA PHE A 191 -7.73 21.49 1.58
C PHE A 191 -6.53 20.54 1.72
N LEU A 192 -6.66 19.32 1.18
CA LEU A 192 -5.57 18.34 1.18
C LEU A 192 -4.36 18.82 0.38
N GLY A 193 -4.58 19.44 -0.78
CA GLY A 193 -3.54 20.06 -1.59
C GLY A 193 -2.77 21.14 -0.83
N LEU A 194 -3.46 21.98 -0.05
CA LEU A 194 -2.83 22.96 0.84
C LEU A 194 -1.97 22.28 1.91
N LEU A 195 -2.48 21.24 2.60
CA LEU A 195 -1.73 20.54 3.63
C LEU A 195 -0.42 19.92 3.08
N VAL A 196 -0.52 19.23 1.95
CA VAL A 196 0.63 18.60 1.26
C VAL A 196 1.64 19.69 0.85
N LEU A 197 1.17 20.79 0.25
CA LEU A 197 2.05 21.87 -0.18
C LEU A 197 2.74 22.57 1.00
N CYS A 198 2.01 22.88 2.07
CA CYS A 198 2.59 23.50 3.27
C CYS A 198 3.70 22.65 3.87
N HIS A 199 3.47 21.33 4.01
CA HIS A 199 4.47 20.42 4.55
C HIS A 199 5.70 20.31 3.64
N ALA A 200 5.49 20.25 2.32
CA ALA A 200 6.59 20.23 1.35
C ALA A 200 7.44 21.51 1.43
N VAL A 201 6.81 22.67 1.63
CA VAL A 201 7.47 23.97 1.78
C VAL A 201 8.19 24.09 3.12
N GLU A 202 7.55 23.68 4.22
CA GLU A 202 8.13 23.71 5.58
C GLU A 202 9.45 22.95 5.66
N HIS A 203 9.48 21.76 5.04
CA HIS A 203 10.64 20.88 5.06
C HIS A 203 11.56 21.05 3.84
N ASP A 204 11.29 22.04 2.99
CA ASP A 204 12.02 22.31 1.74
C ASP A 204 12.30 21.04 0.91
N LEU A 205 11.26 20.26 0.62
CA LEU A 205 11.40 18.97 -0.07
C LEU A 205 11.50 19.13 -1.59
N GLU A 206 12.35 18.33 -2.24
CA GLU A 206 12.38 18.24 -3.72
C GLU A 206 11.14 17.56 -4.29
N GLY A 207 10.56 16.65 -3.52
CA GLY A 207 9.30 16.00 -3.80
C GLY A 207 8.74 15.37 -2.54
N LEU A 208 7.46 15.60 -2.26
CA LEU A 208 6.76 15.02 -1.13
C LEU A 208 5.91 13.84 -1.59
N LEU A 209 6.17 12.66 -1.05
CA LEU A 209 5.32 11.50 -1.20
C LEU A 209 4.42 11.33 0.03
N VAL A 210 3.11 11.24 -0.21
CA VAL A 210 2.09 10.89 0.78
C VAL A 210 1.25 9.71 0.29
N HIS A 211 0.75 8.89 1.21
CA HIS A 211 -0.14 7.77 0.91
C HIS A 211 -1.10 7.51 2.08
N GLU A 212 -2.18 6.81 1.79
CA GLU A 212 -3.15 6.40 2.80
C GLU A 212 -2.62 5.21 3.62
N ASP A 213 -3.06 5.10 4.87
CA ASP A 213 -2.82 3.93 5.73
C ASP A 213 -3.75 2.77 5.38
N GLU A 214 -4.96 3.08 4.89
CA GLU A 214 -5.95 2.09 4.49
C GLU A 214 -5.84 1.80 2.99
N PRO A 215 -5.96 0.53 2.57
CA PRO A 215 -5.97 0.21 1.16
C PRO A 215 -7.20 0.78 0.45
N GLU A 216 -7.01 1.30 -0.77
CA GLU A 216 -8.10 1.74 -1.65
C GLU A 216 -8.51 0.62 -2.61
N VAL A 217 -7.56 -0.19 -3.06
CA VAL A 217 -7.79 -1.26 -4.05
C VAL A 217 -7.35 -2.59 -3.46
N HIS A 218 -8.18 -3.61 -3.62
CA HIS A 218 -7.88 -4.98 -3.19
C HIS A 218 -7.71 -5.89 -4.41
N ALA A 219 -6.70 -6.74 -4.37
CA ALA A 219 -6.48 -7.79 -5.35
C ALA A 219 -7.06 -9.11 -4.83
N ASP A 220 -8.40 -9.20 -4.77
CA ASP A 220 -9.10 -10.32 -4.14
C ASP A 220 -8.82 -11.67 -4.80
N GLY A 221 -8.50 -11.67 -6.10
CA GLY A 221 -8.15 -12.88 -6.86
C GLY A 221 -6.71 -13.37 -6.70
N PHE A 222 -5.86 -12.66 -5.95
CA PHE A 222 -4.42 -12.94 -5.89
C PHE A 222 -4.09 -14.36 -5.43
N TRP A 223 -4.78 -14.88 -4.41
CA TRP A 223 -4.45 -16.21 -3.88
C TRP A 223 -4.88 -17.35 -4.79
N ASP A 224 -6.00 -17.20 -5.50
CA ASP A 224 -6.41 -18.16 -6.52
C ASP A 224 -5.46 -18.14 -7.72
N LEU A 225 -4.99 -16.95 -8.12
CA LEU A 225 -3.93 -16.81 -9.12
C LEU A 225 -2.65 -17.54 -8.68
N ALA A 226 -2.21 -17.35 -7.43
CA ALA A 226 -1.02 -18.02 -6.91
C ALA A 226 -1.15 -19.55 -6.90
N LEU A 227 -2.34 -20.10 -6.62
CA LEU A 227 -2.59 -21.54 -6.72
C LEU A 227 -2.49 -22.04 -8.17
N ALA A 228 -3.06 -21.28 -9.12
CA ALA A 228 -3.05 -21.64 -10.54
C ALA A 228 -1.64 -21.54 -11.14
N TRP A 229 -0.87 -20.52 -10.77
CA TRP A 229 0.48 -20.28 -11.30
C TRP A 229 1.43 -21.45 -11.06
N HIS A 230 1.34 -22.10 -9.89
CA HIS A 230 2.21 -23.21 -9.51
C HIS A 230 1.62 -24.59 -9.83
N ASP A 231 0.50 -24.64 -10.56
CA ASP A 231 -0.23 -25.88 -10.89
C ASP A 231 -0.53 -26.77 -9.67
N TRP A 232 -0.75 -26.15 -8.51
CA TRP A 232 -1.06 -26.88 -7.28
C TRP A 232 -2.50 -27.39 -7.22
N LEU A 233 -3.32 -27.01 -8.20
CA LEU A 233 -4.71 -27.43 -8.30
C LEU A 233 -4.79 -28.90 -8.70
N GLY A 234 -5.11 -29.77 -7.75
CA GLY A 234 -5.29 -31.21 -7.99
C GLY A 234 -4.02 -32.05 -7.80
N ASP A 235 -2.87 -31.44 -7.54
CA ASP A 235 -1.62 -32.16 -7.28
C ASP A 235 -1.63 -32.84 -5.89
N PRO A 236 -1.41 -34.16 -5.77
CA PRO A 236 -1.24 -34.82 -4.48
C PRO A 236 -0.06 -34.25 -3.69
N ALA A 237 -0.16 -34.23 -2.36
CA ALA A 237 0.86 -33.65 -1.48
C ALA A 237 2.21 -34.43 -1.46
N GLY A 238 2.31 -35.54 -2.20
CA GLY A 238 3.47 -36.43 -2.14
C GLY A 238 4.62 -35.93 -3.01
N GLY A 239 5.82 -35.82 -2.43
CA GLY A 239 7.05 -35.50 -3.16
C GLY A 239 7.43 -34.01 -3.23
N MET A 240 6.61 -33.11 -2.66
CA MET A 240 6.98 -31.71 -2.50
C MET A 240 8.03 -31.50 -1.40
N GLU A 241 8.94 -30.57 -1.63
CA GLU A 241 9.81 -30.03 -0.58
C GLU A 241 8.98 -29.47 0.58
N PRO A 242 9.38 -29.67 1.86
CA PRO A 242 8.58 -29.26 3.01
C PRO A 242 8.21 -27.77 3.03
N SER A 243 9.11 -26.90 2.57
CA SER A 243 8.85 -25.46 2.49
C SER A 243 7.79 -25.11 1.44
N VAL A 244 7.78 -25.81 0.30
CA VAL A 244 6.79 -25.65 -0.77
C VAL A 244 5.44 -26.16 -0.30
N LEU A 245 5.40 -27.31 0.37
CA LEU A 245 4.17 -27.85 0.93
C LEU A 245 3.56 -26.90 1.98
N PHE A 246 4.40 -26.32 2.85
CA PHE A 246 3.97 -25.32 3.84
C PHE A 246 3.45 -24.04 3.17
N ALA A 247 4.16 -23.52 2.16
CA ALA A 247 3.72 -22.36 1.40
C ALA A 247 2.36 -22.61 0.72
N ARG A 248 2.19 -23.76 0.06
CA ARG A 248 0.91 -24.18 -0.52
C ARG A 248 -0.21 -24.22 0.52
N ALA A 249 0.09 -24.73 1.72
CA ALA A 249 -0.88 -24.79 2.81
C ALA A 249 -1.35 -23.39 3.24
N LEU A 250 -0.44 -22.42 3.32
CA LEU A 250 -0.76 -21.03 3.65
C LEU A 250 -1.49 -20.32 2.50
N VAL A 251 -1.10 -20.54 1.25
CA VAL A 251 -1.84 -20.02 0.09
C VAL A 251 -3.27 -20.55 0.09
N ALA A 252 -3.49 -21.85 0.34
CA ALA A 252 -4.83 -22.42 0.45
C ALA A 252 -5.63 -21.81 1.62
N HIS A 253 -4.96 -21.52 2.75
CA HIS A 253 -5.59 -20.85 3.90
C HIS A 253 -6.07 -19.44 3.54
N PHE A 254 -5.22 -18.62 2.91
CA PHE A 254 -5.57 -17.26 2.51
C PHE A 254 -6.56 -17.21 1.33
N ALA A 255 -6.54 -18.21 0.44
CA ALA A 255 -7.58 -18.47 -0.56
C ALA A 255 -8.92 -18.98 0.02
N ARG A 256 -9.06 -19.02 1.35
CA ARG A 256 -10.24 -19.50 2.09
C ARG A 256 -10.62 -20.96 1.81
N ARG A 257 -9.70 -21.79 1.32
CA ARG A 257 -9.89 -23.23 1.09
C ARG A 257 -9.59 -24.03 2.37
N LYS A 258 -10.43 -23.82 3.40
CA LYS A 258 -10.21 -24.32 4.77
C LYS A 258 -9.90 -25.82 4.87
N ILE A 259 -10.63 -26.66 4.12
CA ILE A 259 -10.46 -28.12 4.15
C ILE A 259 -9.09 -28.51 3.59
N GLU A 260 -8.71 -27.93 2.46
CA GLU A 260 -7.43 -28.17 1.81
C GLU A 260 -6.28 -27.66 2.67
N ALA A 261 -6.37 -26.41 3.16
CA ALA A 261 -5.39 -25.81 4.06
C ALA A 261 -5.14 -26.68 5.29
N ARG A 262 -6.22 -27.13 5.96
CA ARG A 262 -6.11 -28.01 7.13
C ARG A 262 -5.43 -29.34 6.81
N ARG A 263 -5.79 -29.97 5.68
CA ARG A 263 -5.17 -31.23 5.23
C ARG A 263 -3.67 -31.06 4.99
N LEU A 264 -3.28 -30.00 4.29
CA LEU A 264 -1.87 -29.71 3.98
C LEU A 264 -1.08 -29.36 5.23
N LEU A 265 -1.64 -28.53 6.13
CA LEU A 265 -0.99 -28.19 7.40
C LEU A 265 -0.79 -29.41 8.31
N LEU A 266 -1.72 -30.37 8.33
CA LEU A 266 -1.54 -31.63 9.04
C LEU A 266 -0.38 -32.44 8.45
N ALA A 267 -0.33 -32.57 7.12
CA ALA A 267 0.79 -33.25 6.44
C ALA A 267 2.14 -32.58 6.72
N CYS A 268 2.20 -31.25 6.74
CA CYS A 268 3.38 -30.50 7.15
C CYS A 268 3.79 -30.81 8.60
N ALA A 269 2.82 -30.81 9.53
CA ALA A 269 3.09 -31.10 10.93
C ALA A 269 3.59 -32.54 11.14
N ASP A 270 3.00 -33.52 10.44
CA ASP A 270 3.43 -34.93 10.45
C ASP A 270 4.85 -35.09 9.89
N ALA A 271 5.24 -34.24 8.92
CA ALA A 271 6.60 -34.16 8.38
C ALA A 271 7.58 -33.37 9.27
N GLY A 272 7.16 -32.87 10.44
CA GLY A 272 8.01 -32.17 11.42
C GLY A 272 8.09 -30.65 11.24
N GLU A 273 7.30 -30.05 10.34
CA GLU A 273 7.25 -28.60 10.15
C GLU A 273 6.51 -27.93 11.32
N ARG A 274 7.26 -27.44 12.31
CA ARG A 274 6.71 -26.82 13.53
C ARG A 274 5.88 -25.58 13.25
N ARG A 275 6.14 -24.87 12.15
CA ARG A 275 5.35 -23.69 11.74
C ARG A 275 3.90 -24.06 11.41
N ALA A 276 3.63 -25.28 10.94
CA ALA A 276 2.27 -25.70 10.63
C ALA A 276 1.35 -25.75 11.86
N THR A 277 1.90 -26.10 13.03
CA THR A 277 1.15 -26.23 14.29
C THR A 277 0.49 -24.92 14.71
N ARG A 278 1.16 -23.77 14.51
CA ARG A 278 0.57 -22.46 14.89
C ARG A 278 -0.63 -22.07 14.02
N TYR A 279 -0.64 -22.46 12.74
CA TYR A 279 -1.79 -22.22 11.87
C TYR A 279 -2.92 -23.23 12.07
N LEU A 280 -2.62 -24.48 12.41
CA LEU A 280 -3.63 -25.46 12.79
C LEU A 280 -4.46 -25.01 13.99
N ALA A 281 -3.86 -24.28 14.94
CA ALA A 281 -4.57 -23.70 16.07
C ALA A 281 -5.56 -22.60 15.67
N LEU A 282 -5.33 -21.87 14.57
CA LEU A 282 -6.25 -20.86 14.04
C LEU A 282 -7.45 -21.46 13.31
N LEU A 283 -7.32 -22.69 12.80
CA LEU A 283 -8.35 -23.39 12.02
C LEU A 283 -9.28 -24.27 12.87
N ARG A 284 -9.18 -24.17 14.20
CA ARG A 284 -10.05 -24.87 15.16
C ARG A 284 -11.36 -24.11 15.42
#